data_AF-A0AA97AST1-F1
#
_entry.id   AF-A0AA97AST1-F1
#
_cell.length_a   1.000
_cell.length_b   1.000
_cell.length_c   1.000
_cell.angle_alpha   90.00
_cell.angle_beta   90.00
_cell.angle_gamma   90.00
#
_symmetry.space_group_name_H-M   'P 1'
#
loop_
_entity.id
_entity.type
_entity.pdbx_description
1 polymer ?
#
loop_
_entity_poly.entity_id
_entity_poly.type
_entity_poly.pdbx_seq_one_letter_code
_entity_poly.pdbx_strand_id
1 'polypeptide(L)' 'MANSSYPADAAELSDSQMWESLKLAISESSGFQSWQLDRTSQSQDLDALVHQYLRETLETLAY' A
#
# COMPACT_ATOMS: atom_id res chain seq x y z
N MET A 1 35.27 -20.40 10.42
CA MET A 1 34.23 -20.32 9.37
C MET A 1 33.01 -19.69 10.01
N ALA A 2 32.86 -18.36 9.93
CA ALA A 2 31.67 -17.66 10.42
C ALA A 2 31.01 -17.00 9.21
N ASN A 3 29.98 -17.64 8.67
CA ASN A 3 29.12 -17.04 7.65
C ASN A 3 28.23 -16.04 8.37
N SER A 4 28.64 -14.77 8.37
CA SER A 4 27.85 -13.65 8.86
C SER A 4 26.57 -13.56 8.03
N SER A 5 25.48 -14.10 8.55
CA SER A 5 24.14 -13.95 7.97
C SER A 5 23.86 -12.46 7.78
N TYR A 6 23.59 -12.09 6.53
CA TYR A 6 23.33 -10.73 6.10
C TYR A 6 22.17 -10.11 6.92
N PRO A 7 22.23 -8.80 7.24
CA PRO A 7 21.13 -8.08 7.91
C PRO A 7 19.91 -7.82 6.98
N ALA A 8 19.68 -8.67 5.97
CA ALA A 8 18.59 -8.50 5.00
C ALA A 8 17.20 -8.48 5.65
N ASP A 9 17.03 -9.18 6.77
CA ASP A 9 15.76 -9.26 7.51
C ASP A 9 15.31 -7.91 8.10
N ALA A 10 16.26 -7.07 8.54
CA ALA A 10 15.95 -5.77 9.13
C ALA A 10 15.49 -4.72 8.10
N ALA A 11 15.96 -4.84 6.85
CA ALA A 11 15.56 -3.97 5.76
C ALA A 11 14.15 -4.33 5.25
N GLU A 12 13.84 -5.62 5.10
CA GLU A 12 12.53 -6.12 4.67
C GLU A 12 11.42 -5.78 5.69
N LEU A 13 11.73 -5.87 6.99
CA LEU A 13 10.82 -5.46 8.06
C LEU A 13 10.51 -3.96 8.00
N SER A 14 11.51 -3.14 7.68
CA SER A 14 11.35 -1.69 7.56
C SER A 14 10.49 -1.32 6.36
N ASP A 15 10.71 -1.96 5.22
CA ASP A 15 9.93 -1.71 4.00
C ASP A 15 8.45 -2.15 4.18
N SER A 16 8.23 -3.31 4.80
CA SER A 16 6.89 -3.79 5.15
C SER A 16 6.19 -2.81 6.10
N GLN A 17 6.88 -2.32 7.13
CA GLN A 17 6.30 -1.38 8.09
C GLN A 17 6.00 -0.01 7.46
N MET A 18 6.84 0.43 6.50
CA MET A 18 6.55 1.61 5.68
C MET A 18 5.31 1.39 4.80
N TRP A 19 5.18 0.22 4.17
CA TRP A 19 4.00 -0.13 3.37
C TRP A 19 2.72 -0.14 4.21
N GLU A 20 2.72 -0.76 5.39
CA GLU A 20 1.58 -0.75 6.31
C GLU A 20 1.17 0.68 6.70
N SER A 21 2.16 1.53 7.02
CA SER A 21 1.92 2.92 7.40
C SER A 21 1.36 3.73 6.22
N LEU A 22 1.85 3.48 5.00
CA LEU A 22 1.37 4.11 3.77
C LEU A 22 -0.08 3.70 3.49
N LYS A 23 -0.39 2.40 3.57
CA LYS A 23 -1.74 1.87 3.41
C LYS A 23 -2.70 2.51 4.39
N LEU A 24 -2.34 2.61 5.66
CA LEU A 24 -3.14 3.27 6.69
C LEU A 24 -3.39 4.74 6.34
N ALA A 25 -2.34 5.50 6.02
CA ALA A 25 -2.47 6.91 5.67
C ALA A 25 -3.36 7.13 4.43
N ILE A 26 -3.28 6.25 3.44
CA ILE A 26 -4.14 6.28 2.25
C ILE A 26 -5.57 5.90 2.64
N SER A 27 -5.76 4.88 3.46
CA SER A 27 -7.09 4.43 3.91
C SER A 27 -7.82 5.50 4.71
N GLU A 28 -7.08 6.28 5.50
CA GLU A 28 -7.60 7.42 6.25
C GLU A 28 -7.79 8.68 5.39
N SER A 29 -7.24 8.72 4.16
CA SER A 29 -7.43 9.83 3.24
C SER A 29 -8.88 9.94 2.78
N SER A 30 -9.42 11.16 2.81
CA SER A 30 -10.79 11.43 2.34
C SER A 30 -10.99 11.10 0.86
N GLY A 31 -9.94 11.25 0.03
CA GLY A 31 -10.00 10.91 -1.39
C GLY A 31 -10.14 9.41 -1.65
N PHE A 32 -9.46 8.60 -0.84
CA PHE A 32 -9.54 7.15 -0.94
C PHE A 32 -10.88 6.63 -0.42
N GLN A 33 -11.37 7.13 0.72
CA GLN A 33 -12.67 6.72 1.28
C GLN A 33 -13.82 6.99 0.29
N SER A 34 -13.87 8.18 -0.33
CA SER A 34 -14.88 8.48 -1.35
C SER A 34 -14.74 7.61 -2.59
N TRP A 35 -13.52 7.36 -3.05
CA TRP A 35 -13.24 6.48 -4.18
C TRP A 35 -13.62 5.02 -3.91
N GLN A 36 -13.36 4.54 -2.69
CA GLN A 36 -13.73 3.20 -2.24
C GLN A 36 -15.25 3.06 -2.15
N LEU A 37 -15.96 4.08 -1.64
CA LEU A 37 -17.42 4.04 -1.48
C LEU A 37 -18.17 3.91 -2.82
N ASP A 38 -17.64 4.55 -3.87
CA ASP A 38 -18.21 4.52 -5.23
C ASP A 38 -18.02 3.16 -5.90
N ARG A 39 -16.99 2.40 -5.50
CA ARG A 39 -16.55 1.16 -6.19
C ARG A 39 -16.70 -0.12 -5.39
N THR A 40 -16.80 -0.05 -4.07
CA THR A 40 -16.89 -1.23 -3.22
C THR A 40 -18.35 -1.59 -2.92
N SER A 41 -18.87 -2.54 -3.68
CA SER A 41 -20.05 -3.34 -3.27
C SER A 41 -19.67 -4.76 -2.85
N GLN A 42 -18.39 -5.13 -2.98
CA GLN A 42 -17.88 -6.45 -2.62
C GLN A 42 -16.64 -6.29 -1.75
N SER A 43 -16.61 -7.02 -0.65
CA SER A 43 -15.55 -7.08 0.35
C SER A 43 -14.19 -7.37 -0.31
N GLN A 44 -13.47 -6.32 -0.69
CA GLN A 44 -12.10 -6.43 -1.18
C GLN A 44 -11.13 -6.08 -0.06
N ASP A 45 -10.00 -6.79 -0.04
CA ASP A 45 -8.90 -6.50 0.86
C ASP A 45 -8.37 -5.07 0.66
N LEU A 46 -8.03 -4.43 1.78
CA LEU A 46 -7.50 -3.07 1.83
C LEU A 46 -6.27 -2.92 0.91
N ASP A 47 -5.38 -3.92 0.88
CA ASP A 47 -4.22 -3.94 -0.03
C ASP A 47 -4.61 -3.81 -1.49
N ALA A 48 -5.62 -4.58 -1.93
CA ALA A 48 -6.05 -4.59 -3.32
C ALA A 48 -6.65 -3.23 -3.71
N LEU A 49 -7.43 -2.63 -2.81
CA LEU A 49 -8.01 -1.30 -2.99
C LEU A 49 -6.93 -0.22 -3.05
N VAL A 50 -5.96 -0.23 -2.13
CA VAL A 50 -4.84 0.72 -2.10
C VAL A 50 -4.02 0.60 -3.38
N HIS A 51 -3.70 -0.62 -3.83
CA HIS A 51 -2.99 -0.83 -5.09
C HIS A 51 -3.76 -0.29 -6.29
N GLN A 52 -5.07 -0.51 -6.36
CA GLN A 52 -5.88 -0.06 -7.48
C GLN A 52 -5.99 1.47 -7.50
N TYR A 53 -6.19 2.09 -6.33
CA TYR A 53 -6.19 3.54 -6.18
C TYR A 53 -4.86 4.18 -6.59
N LEU A 54 -3.73 3.60 -6.16
CA LEU A 54 -2.40 4.08 -6.57
C LEU A 54 -2.22 3.95 -8.08
N ARG A 55 -2.63 2.83 -8.67
CA ARG A 55 -2.50 2.61 -10.11
C ARG A 55 -3.26 3.67 -10.89
N GLU A 56 -4.52 3.92 -10.53
CA GLU A 56 -5.33 4.92 -11.22
C GLU A 56 -4.87 6.35 -11.00
N THR A 57 -4.42 6.70 -9.79
CA THR A 57 -3.86 8.04 -9.54
C THR A 57 -2.57 8.26 -10.34
N LEU A 58 -1.73 7.23 -10.48
CA LEU A 58 -0.55 7.27 -11.35
C LEU A 58 -0.93 7.35 -12.85
N GLU A 59 -1.92 6.60 -13.30
CA GLU A 59 -2.42 6.65 -14.68
C GLU A 59 -3.00 8.03 -15.02
N THR A 60 -3.69 8.67 -14.08
CA THR A 60 -4.27 10.01 -14.25
C THR A 60 -3.21 11.11 -14.34
N LEU A 61 -2.06 10.91 -13.67
CA LEU A 61 -0.93 11.86 -13.68
C LEU A 61 0.03 11.63 -14.87
N ALA A 62 -0.09 10.51 -15.58
CA ALA A 62 0.76 10.16 -16.72
C ALA A 62 0.26 10.70 -18.07
N TYR A 63 -0.80 11.50 -18.07
CA TYR A 63 -1.40 12.17 -19.23
C TYR A 63 -1.07 13.66 -19.26
#